data_AF-A0A836QP53-F1
#
_entry.id   AF-A0A836QP53-F1
#
_cell.length_a   1.000
_cell.length_b   1.000
_cell.length_c   1.000
_cell.angle_alpha   90.00
_cell.angle_beta   90.00
_cell.angle_gamma   90.00
#
_symmetry.space_group_name_H-M   'P 1'
#
loop_
_entity.id
_entity.type
_entity.pdbx_description
1 polymer ?
#
loop_
_entity_poly.entity_id
_entity_poly.type
_entity_poly.pdbx_seq_one_letter_code
_entity_poly.pdbx_strand_id
1 'polypeptide(L)'
;MAQISSVLGPLDTADLGFTLSHEHVMISSAGIQHVYPEFIDRAGTIDRAVADLTTAYDEGLRTMVDVTTIDLGRDIRMLEHVSRESGVNIICATGTWRDIPRVFHSASPDHIAPLYIREIDEGIEGTGIRAGIIKVANDRGGVTPEGEIILRAAARAQKATGVPISTHTWAPERVGEQQVRIFEDEGVDLNRVYVGHSNDTTDIDYLTGLLARGVWIGLDRYPGRQTSETPDWIGRTETAKKLIDAGYGERIMLAHDWSVGLTVANRDTVDDRRRYNPDGYLFITR
;
A
#
# COMPACT_ATOMS: atom_id res chain seq x y z
N MET A 1 1.04 6.60 24.67
CA MET A 1 1.68 5.83 23.57
C MET A 1 0.84 6.04 22.33
N ALA A 2 1.44 6.08 21.14
CA ALA A 2 0.69 6.31 19.91
C ALA A 2 -0.08 5.04 19.52
N GLN A 3 -1.29 5.19 18.98
CA GLN A 3 -2.14 4.08 18.55
C GLN A 3 -2.37 4.12 17.04
N ILE A 4 -2.62 2.95 16.45
CA ILE A 4 -3.01 2.78 15.06
C ILE A 4 -4.15 1.77 14.94
N SER A 5 -5.11 2.04 14.05
CA SER A 5 -6.24 1.13 13.81
C SER A 5 -5.81 -0.08 12.96
N SER A 6 -6.16 -1.28 13.42
CA SER A 6 -6.09 -2.52 12.64
C SER A 6 -7.50 -3.06 12.38
N VAL A 7 -7.60 -4.08 11.53
CA VAL A 7 -8.88 -4.77 11.26
C VAL A 7 -9.48 -5.49 12.47
N LEU A 8 -8.69 -5.73 13.52
CA LEU A 8 -9.14 -6.32 14.79
C LEU A 8 -9.29 -5.30 15.92
N GLY A 9 -9.10 -4.01 15.64
CA GLY A 9 -9.17 -2.93 16.62
C GLY A 9 -7.86 -2.14 16.76
N PRO A 10 -7.81 -1.14 17.66
CA PRO A 10 -6.63 -0.33 17.87
C PRO A 10 -5.45 -1.13 18.45
N LEU A 11 -4.25 -0.86 17.94
CA LEU A 11 -2.98 -1.41 18.40
C LEU A 11 -2.11 -0.29 18.97
N ASP A 12 -1.31 -0.59 20.01
CA ASP A 12 -0.20 0.28 20.37
C ASP A 12 0.89 0.17 19.30
N THR A 13 1.42 1.31 18.85
CA THR A 13 2.54 1.33 17.89
C THR A 13 3.79 0.59 18.39
N ALA A 14 3.95 0.42 19.71
CA ALA A 14 5.02 -0.40 20.29
C ALA A 14 4.86 -1.91 20.01
N ASP A 15 3.64 -2.37 19.71
CA ASP A 15 3.31 -3.79 19.52
C ASP A 15 3.30 -4.22 18.04
N LEU A 16 3.68 -3.34 17.11
CA LEU A 16 3.66 -3.63 15.67
C LEU A 16 4.64 -4.75 15.27
N GLY A 17 5.77 -4.89 15.97
CA GLY A 17 6.79 -5.89 15.65
C GLY A 17 7.36 -5.75 14.23
N PHE A 18 7.88 -6.85 13.67
CA PHE A 18 8.33 -6.85 12.28
C PHE A 18 7.14 -6.59 11.34
N THR A 19 7.24 -5.53 10.55
CA THR A 19 6.13 -4.97 9.79
C THR A 19 6.47 -4.83 8.32
N LEU A 20 5.62 -5.38 7.44
CA LEU A 20 5.68 -5.13 5.99
C LEU A 20 4.84 -3.90 5.65
N SER A 21 5.46 -2.88 5.04
CA SER A 21 4.85 -1.55 4.88
C SER A 21 3.86 -1.40 3.73
N HIS A 22 3.83 -2.36 2.79
CA HIS A 22 2.93 -2.34 1.64
C HIS A 22 2.74 -3.77 1.14
N GLU A 23 1.55 -4.30 1.39
CA GLU A 23 1.14 -5.62 0.95
C GLU A 23 -0.34 -5.60 0.55
N HIS A 24 -0.83 -6.75 0.09
CA HIS A 24 -2.23 -6.99 -0.22
C HIS A 24 -2.58 -8.43 0.16
N VAL A 25 -3.80 -8.70 0.62
CA VAL A 25 -4.33 -10.07 0.68
C VAL A 25 -4.86 -10.47 -0.71
N MET A 26 -5.68 -9.61 -1.29
CA MET A 26 -6.31 -9.80 -2.59
C MET A 26 -6.40 -8.48 -3.33
N ILE A 27 -6.22 -8.53 -4.65
CA ILE A 27 -6.46 -7.40 -5.55
C ILE A 27 -7.54 -7.78 -6.56
N SER A 28 -8.51 -6.89 -6.74
CA SER A 28 -9.59 -7.01 -7.72
C SER A 28 -9.98 -5.64 -8.30
N SER A 29 -11.14 -5.56 -8.94
CA SER A 29 -11.76 -4.29 -9.34
C SER A 29 -12.97 -4.00 -8.46
N ALA A 30 -13.29 -2.71 -8.30
CA ALA A 30 -14.42 -2.24 -7.51
C ALA A 30 -15.72 -3.02 -7.82
N GLY A 31 -16.28 -3.67 -6.81
CA GLY A 31 -17.61 -4.30 -6.88
C GLY A 31 -17.67 -5.67 -7.57
N ILE A 32 -16.57 -6.18 -8.16
CA ILE A 32 -16.56 -7.51 -8.81
C ILE A 32 -16.96 -8.61 -7.82
N GLN A 33 -16.50 -8.53 -6.56
CA GLN A 33 -16.84 -9.49 -5.51
C GLN A 33 -18.33 -9.59 -5.20
N HIS A 34 -19.12 -8.58 -5.56
CA HIS A 34 -20.56 -8.55 -5.34
C HIS A 34 -21.35 -8.83 -6.60
N VAL A 35 -20.90 -8.33 -7.75
CA VAL A 35 -21.65 -8.39 -9.00
C VAL A 35 -21.36 -9.67 -9.79
N TYR A 36 -20.10 -10.11 -9.82
CA TYR A 36 -19.65 -11.29 -10.56
C TYR A 36 -18.74 -12.18 -9.68
N PRO A 37 -19.28 -12.75 -8.59
CA PRO A 37 -18.50 -13.49 -7.61
C PRO A 37 -17.79 -14.71 -8.18
N GLU A 38 -18.21 -15.25 -9.33
CA GLU A 38 -17.54 -16.34 -10.04
C GLU A 38 -16.14 -15.99 -10.55
N PHE A 39 -15.80 -14.70 -10.65
CA PHE A 39 -14.44 -14.24 -10.97
C PHE A 39 -13.51 -14.25 -9.73
N ILE A 40 -14.06 -14.49 -8.53
CA ILE A 40 -13.30 -14.46 -7.28
C ILE A 40 -13.48 -15.77 -6.53
N ASP A 41 -12.42 -16.57 -6.48
CA ASP A 41 -12.29 -17.67 -5.52
C ASP A 41 -12.04 -17.10 -4.11
N ARG A 42 -13.10 -16.54 -3.51
CA ARG A 42 -13.01 -15.84 -2.22
C ARG A 42 -12.59 -16.80 -1.10
N ALA A 43 -13.20 -17.98 -1.06
CA ALA A 43 -12.93 -19.00 -0.03
C ALA A 43 -11.50 -19.53 -0.17
N GLY A 44 -11.08 -19.96 -1.36
CA GLY A 44 -9.71 -20.43 -1.55
C GLY A 44 -8.67 -19.34 -1.37
N THR A 45 -9.00 -18.06 -1.63
CA THR A 45 -8.08 -16.93 -1.35
C THR A 45 -7.91 -16.72 0.14
N ILE A 46 -8.99 -16.83 0.93
CA ILE A 46 -8.92 -16.83 2.39
C ILE A 46 -8.03 -17.98 2.88
N ASP A 47 -8.29 -19.22 2.46
CA ASP A 47 -7.55 -20.39 2.92
C ASP A 47 -6.05 -20.26 2.64
N ARG A 48 -5.70 -19.82 1.42
CA ARG A 48 -4.31 -19.56 1.03
C ARG A 48 -3.69 -18.42 1.82
N ALA A 49 -4.43 -17.33 2.06
CA ALA A 49 -3.91 -16.18 2.79
C ALA A 49 -3.67 -16.50 4.26
N VAL A 50 -4.57 -17.26 4.89
CA VAL A 50 -4.37 -17.76 6.25
C VAL A 50 -3.13 -18.66 6.29
N ALA A 51 -2.96 -19.59 5.36
CA ALA A 51 -1.78 -20.47 5.32
C ALA A 51 -0.46 -19.70 5.11
N ASP A 52 -0.41 -18.81 4.10
CA ASP A 52 0.77 -18.02 3.76
C ASP A 52 1.15 -17.08 4.92
N LEU A 53 0.19 -16.40 5.55
CA LEU A 53 0.44 -15.47 6.66
C LEU A 53 0.68 -16.18 8.00
N THR A 54 0.13 -17.37 8.24
CA THR A 54 0.49 -18.19 9.42
C THR A 54 1.96 -18.60 9.33
N THR A 55 2.39 -19.06 8.16
CA THR A 55 3.81 -19.37 7.91
C THR A 55 4.68 -18.14 8.14
N ALA A 56 4.25 -16.98 7.64
CA ALA A 56 4.99 -15.74 7.87
C ALA A 56 5.03 -15.32 9.34
N TYR A 57 3.93 -15.52 10.09
CA TYR A 57 3.85 -15.26 11.51
C TYR A 57 4.83 -16.13 12.30
N ASP A 58 4.88 -17.42 11.99
CA ASP A 58 5.78 -18.38 12.64
C ASP A 58 7.27 -18.03 12.40
N GLU A 59 7.58 -17.32 11.31
CA GLU A 59 8.92 -16.84 10.98
C GLU A 59 9.22 -15.40 11.42
N GLY A 60 8.28 -14.76 12.12
CA GLY A 60 8.53 -13.50 12.82
C GLY A 60 7.77 -12.29 12.29
N LEU A 61 7.02 -12.40 11.19
CA LEU A 61 6.10 -11.34 10.77
C LEU A 61 5.06 -11.09 11.86
N ARG A 62 4.78 -9.83 12.18
CA ARG A 62 3.74 -9.47 13.16
C ARG A 62 2.66 -8.60 12.57
N THR A 63 3.03 -7.69 11.67
CA THR A 63 2.08 -6.76 11.06
C THR A 63 2.32 -6.63 9.56
N MET A 64 1.25 -6.44 8.80
CA MET A 64 1.32 -5.93 7.44
C MET A 64 0.35 -4.77 7.25
N VAL A 65 0.69 -3.87 6.33
CA VAL A 65 -0.20 -2.82 5.86
C VAL A 65 -0.82 -3.27 4.53
N ASP A 66 -2.11 -3.60 4.56
CA ASP A 66 -2.88 -3.88 3.34
C ASP A 66 -3.36 -2.55 2.74
N VAL A 67 -2.75 -2.17 1.62
CA VAL A 67 -3.03 -0.90 0.93
C VAL A 67 -4.07 -1.04 -0.18
N THR A 68 -4.95 -2.04 -0.11
CA THR A 68 -6.06 -2.22 -1.04
C THR A 68 -7.18 -1.22 -0.76
N THR A 69 -7.50 -0.38 -1.75
CA THR A 69 -8.56 0.64 -1.70
C THR A 69 -9.88 0.15 -2.28
N ILE A 70 -10.92 0.98 -2.21
CA ILE A 70 -12.25 0.68 -2.77
C ILE A 70 -12.19 0.27 -4.25
N ASP A 71 -11.39 0.97 -5.05
CA ASP A 71 -11.24 0.72 -6.48
C ASP A 71 -10.40 -0.52 -6.79
N LEU A 72 -9.51 -0.90 -5.86
CA LEU A 72 -8.65 -2.08 -5.95
C LEU A 72 -9.32 -3.35 -5.37
N GLY A 73 -10.62 -3.29 -5.11
CA GLY A 73 -11.43 -4.46 -4.72
C GLY A 73 -11.30 -4.87 -3.25
N ARG A 74 -11.05 -3.91 -2.35
CA ARG A 74 -10.98 -4.15 -0.90
C ARG A 74 -12.17 -4.98 -0.40
N ASP A 75 -11.88 -6.02 0.38
CA ASP A 75 -12.86 -6.84 1.12
C ASP A 75 -12.50 -6.80 2.60
N ILE A 76 -13.11 -5.87 3.36
CA ILE A 76 -12.70 -5.61 4.74
C ILE A 76 -12.97 -6.80 5.67
N ARG A 77 -13.99 -7.62 5.37
CA ARG A 77 -14.33 -8.82 6.14
C ARG A 77 -13.38 -9.98 5.86
N MET A 78 -12.85 -10.07 4.63
CA MET A 78 -11.75 -10.97 4.32
C MET A 78 -10.51 -10.61 5.15
N LEU A 79 -10.13 -9.33 5.18
CA LEU A 79 -8.97 -8.88 5.96
C LEU A 79 -9.16 -9.19 7.46
N GLU A 80 -10.33 -8.91 8.03
CA GLU A 80 -10.66 -9.25 9.42
C GLU A 80 -10.49 -10.76 9.69
N HIS A 81 -11.04 -11.60 8.83
CA HIS A 81 -10.97 -13.05 8.99
C HIS A 81 -9.53 -13.56 8.87
N VAL A 82 -8.80 -13.13 7.85
CA VAL A 82 -7.40 -13.54 7.63
C VAL A 82 -6.51 -13.09 8.79
N SER A 83 -6.66 -11.86 9.28
CA SER A 83 -5.91 -11.36 10.43
C SER A 83 -6.17 -12.20 11.69
N ARG A 84 -7.45 -12.55 11.94
CA ARG A 84 -7.85 -13.35 13.09
C ARG A 84 -7.28 -14.75 13.08
N GLU A 85 -7.34 -15.43 11.94
CA GLU A 85 -6.91 -16.84 11.83
C GLU A 85 -5.39 -16.99 11.69
N SER A 86 -4.71 -16.06 11.03
CA SER A 86 -3.24 -16.11 10.87
C SER A 86 -2.46 -15.55 12.05
N GLY A 87 -3.09 -14.73 12.89
CA GLY A 87 -2.42 -14.00 13.98
C GLY A 87 -1.63 -12.77 13.54
N VAL A 88 -1.50 -12.51 12.23
CA VAL A 88 -0.85 -11.28 11.71
C VAL A 88 -1.81 -10.10 11.86
N ASN A 89 -1.31 -9.00 12.43
CA ASN A 89 -2.04 -7.74 12.46
C ASN A 89 -2.14 -7.16 11.04
N ILE A 90 -3.35 -6.76 10.62
CA ILE A 90 -3.54 -6.10 9.32
C ILE A 90 -4.02 -4.66 9.55
N ILE A 91 -3.21 -3.70 9.12
CA ILE A 91 -3.62 -2.30 9.01
C ILE A 91 -4.23 -2.11 7.63
N CYS A 92 -5.50 -1.70 7.56
CA CYS A 92 -6.20 -1.53 6.29
C CYS A 92 -6.21 -0.07 5.83
N ALA A 93 -6.29 0.13 4.50
CA ALA A 93 -6.34 1.44 3.89
C ALA A 93 -7.76 1.94 3.59
N THR A 94 -7.93 3.26 3.70
CA THR A 94 -8.92 4.04 2.94
C THR A 94 -8.23 4.66 1.70
N GLY A 95 -8.94 5.48 0.94
CA GLY A 95 -8.38 6.19 -0.21
C GLY A 95 -8.83 5.62 -1.55
N THR A 96 -8.12 6.01 -2.61
CA THR A 96 -8.40 5.62 -4.00
C THR A 96 -7.08 5.41 -4.74
N TRP A 97 -6.92 4.25 -5.36
CA TRP A 97 -5.76 3.90 -6.17
C TRP A 97 -5.92 4.52 -7.58
N ARG A 98 -5.70 3.76 -8.66
CA ARG A 98 -5.61 4.27 -10.04
C ARG A 98 -6.97 4.33 -10.73
N ASP A 99 -7.91 3.49 -10.35
CA ASP A 99 -9.20 3.36 -11.03
C ASP A 99 -10.21 4.30 -10.37
N ILE A 100 -9.93 5.61 -10.48
CA ILE A 100 -10.70 6.67 -9.83
C ILE A 100 -12.17 6.56 -10.24
N PRO A 101 -13.11 6.37 -9.28
CA PRO A 101 -14.53 6.31 -9.59
C PRO A 101 -14.99 7.50 -10.41
N ARG A 102 -15.77 7.28 -11.47
CA ARG A 102 -16.24 8.35 -12.38
C ARG A 102 -16.93 9.51 -11.64
N VAL A 103 -17.62 9.22 -10.54
CA VAL A 103 -18.27 10.25 -9.70
C VAL A 103 -17.28 11.22 -9.05
N PHE A 104 -16.01 10.85 -8.92
CA PHE A 104 -14.95 11.70 -8.36
C PHE A 104 -14.28 12.59 -9.41
N HIS A 105 -14.40 12.30 -10.71
CA HIS A 105 -13.71 13.07 -11.78
C HIS A 105 -14.10 14.55 -11.78
N SER A 106 -15.32 14.88 -11.37
CA SER A 106 -15.83 16.25 -11.27
C SER A 106 -16.10 16.70 -9.83
N ALA A 107 -15.71 15.89 -8.84
CA ALA A 107 -15.86 16.24 -7.44
C ALA A 107 -14.75 17.21 -7.01
N SER A 108 -15.02 18.06 -6.03
CA SER A 108 -13.94 18.78 -5.34
C SER A 108 -13.29 17.87 -4.28
N PRO A 109 -12.03 18.12 -3.91
CA PRO A 109 -11.40 17.37 -2.83
C PRO A 109 -12.18 17.45 -1.50
N ASP A 110 -12.93 18.54 -1.25
CA ASP A 110 -13.79 18.72 -0.07
C ASP A 110 -15.00 17.78 -0.03
N HIS A 111 -15.43 17.23 -1.17
CA HIS A 111 -16.48 16.21 -1.19
C HIS A 111 -15.94 14.80 -0.98
N ILE A 112 -14.67 14.55 -1.32
CA ILE A 112 -14.04 13.24 -1.22
C ILE A 112 -13.41 13.03 0.15
N ALA A 113 -12.70 14.04 0.69
CA ALA A 113 -12.01 13.92 1.98
C ALA A 113 -12.94 13.44 3.13
N PRO A 114 -14.20 13.91 3.25
CA PRO A 114 -15.13 13.40 4.27
C PRO A 114 -15.41 11.89 4.16
N LEU A 115 -15.31 11.30 2.96
CA LEU A 115 -15.50 9.85 2.78
C LEU A 115 -14.35 9.08 3.43
N TYR A 116 -13.11 9.52 3.21
CA TYR A 116 -11.93 8.91 3.83
C TYR A 116 -11.91 9.14 5.35
N ILE A 117 -12.25 10.35 5.79
CA ILE A 117 -12.37 10.68 7.23
C ILE A 117 -13.39 9.76 7.91
N ARG A 118 -14.55 9.52 7.29
CA ARG A 118 -15.55 8.60 7.83
C ARG A 118 -15.01 7.17 7.97
N GLU A 119 -14.26 6.66 7.00
CA GLU A 119 -13.65 5.33 7.09
C GLU A 119 -12.58 5.24 8.20
N ILE A 120 -11.94 6.36 8.54
CA ILE A 120 -10.96 6.46 9.63
C ILE A 120 -11.65 6.58 11.00
N ASP A 121 -12.65 7.45 11.13
CA ASP A 121 -13.24 7.82 12.43
C ASP A 121 -14.42 6.93 12.83
N GLU A 122 -15.21 6.47 11.87
CA GLU A 122 -16.43 5.69 12.11
C GLU A 122 -16.23 4.22 11.72
N GLY A 123 -15.67 4.00 10.53
CA GLY A 123 -15.32 2.68 10.00
C GLY A 123 -15.78 2.45 8.56
N ILE A 124 -15.24 1.41 7.96
CA ILE A 124 -15.46 1.00 6.57
C ILE A 124 -16.75 0.19 6.47
N GLU A 125 -17.61 0.52 5.51
CA GLU A 125 -18.77 -0.28 5.10
C GLU A 125 -19.74 -0.66 6.26
N GLY A 126 -19.85 0.21 7.27
CA GLY A 126 -20.70 -0.02 8.45
C GLY A 126 -20.21 -1.14 9.37
N THR A 127 -18.97 -1.61 9.20
CA THR A 127 -18.39 -2.70 9.99
C THR A 127 -17.82 -2.25 11.33
N GLY A 128 -17.56 -0.95 11.48
CA GLY A 128 -16.81 -0.38 12.62
C GLY A 128 -15.29 -0.58 12.51
N ILE A 129 -14.80 -1.28 11.48
CA ILE A 129 -13.37 -1.45 11.22
C ILE A 129 -12.82 -0.16 10.62
N ARG A 130 -11.81 0.44 11.25
CA ARG A 130 -11.27 1.75 10.89
C ARG A 130 -9.98 1.64 10.07
N ALA A 131 -9.85 2.48 9.06
CA ALA A 131 -8.62 2.58 8.29
C ALA A 131 -7.47 3.16 9.15
N GLY A 132 -6.27 2.58 9.01
CA GLY A 132 -5.05 3.05 9.67
C GLY A 132 -4.08 3.76 8.72
N ILE A 133 -4.40 3.82 7.43
CA ILE A 133 -3.60 4.51 6.40
C ILE A 133 -4.49 5.02 5.26
N ILE A 134 -4.08 6.10 4.59
CA ILE A 134 -4.73 6.62 3.37
C ILE A 134 -3.86 6.24 2.17
N LYS A 135 -4.41 5.49 1.19
CA LYS A 135 -3.70 5.12 -0.03
C LYS A 135 -4.15 5.97 -1.22
N VAL A 136 -3.18 6.47 -1.99
CA VAL A 136 -3.40 7.21 -3.24
C VAL A 136 -2.44 6.76 -4.35
N ALA A 137 -2.73 7.04 -5.61
CA ALA A 137 -1.91 6.55 -6.72
C ALA A 137 -1.79 7.52 -7.90
N ASN A 138 -0.60 7.58 -8.48
CA ASN A 138 -0.35 8.11 -9.83
C ASN A 138 0.74 7.26 -10.48
N ASP A 139 0.64 7.02 -11.78
CA ASP A 139 1.49 6.04 -12.50
C ASP A 139 2.16 6.71 -13.70
N ARG A 140 2.50 5.93 -14.74
CA ARG A 140 3.04 6.45 -16.00
C ARG A 140 2.22 7.62 -16.54
N GLY A 141 2.92 8.66 -17.01
CA GLY A 141 2.30 9.91 -17.44
C GLY A 141 2.10 10.93 -16.32
N GLY A 142 2.44 10.60 -15.07
CA GLY A 142 2.43 11.53 -13.94
C GLY A 142 1.05 11.71 -13.29
N VAL A 143 0.86 12.87 -12.65
CA VAL A 143 -0.38 13.22 -11.97
C VAL A 143 -1.38 13.78 -12.97
N THR A 144 -2.48 13.06 -13.21
CA THR A 144 -3.60 13.55 -14.03
C THR A 144 -4.46 14.56 -13.25
N PRO A 145 -5.33 15.35 -13.90
CA PRO A 145 -6.25 16.26 -13.21
C PRO A 145 -7.11 15.55 -12.14
N GLU A 146 -7.62 14.36 -12.45
CA GLU A 146 -8.40 13.54 -11.51
C GLU A 146 -7.51 13.01 -10.39
N GLY A 147 -6.27 12.61 -10.71
CA GLY A 147 -5.27 12.20 -9.73
C GLY A 147 -4.96 13.30 -8.72
N GLU A 148 -4.82 14.55 -9.16
CA GLU A 148 -4.60 15.69 -8.27
C GLU A 148 -5.78 15.93 -7.32
N ILE A 149 -7.02 15.75 -7.77
CA ILE A 149 -8.20 15.83 -6.91
C ILE A 149 -8.09 14.82 -5.76
N ILE A 150 -7.70 13.57 -6.07
CA ILE A 150 -7.51 12.51 -5.07
C ILE A 150 -6.36 12.81 -4.11
N LEU A 151 -5.21 13.28 -4.61
CA LEU A 151 -4.09 13.67 -3.76
C LEU A 151 -4.48 14.77 -2.78
N ARG A 152 -5.17 15.82 -3.25
CA ARG A 152 -5.63 16.91 -2.38
C ARG A 152 -6.70 16.44 -1.39
N ALA A 153 -7.55 15.48 -1.76
CA ALA A 153 -8.54 14.91 -0.85
C ALA A 153 -7.85 14.11 0.28
N ALA A 154 -6.85 13.30 -0.07
CA ALA A 154 -6.03 12.58 0.89
C ALA A 154 -5.26 13.53 1.81
N ALA A 155 -4.70 14.63 1.29
CA ALA A 155 -4.05 15.66 2.07
C ALA A 155 -4.98 16.27 3.14
N ARG A 156 -6.22 16.58 2.76
CA ARG A 156 -7.23 17.12 3.68
C ARG A 156 -7.66 16.10 4.73
N ALA A 157 -7.85 14.84 4.34
CA ALA A 157 -8.16 13.75 5.28
C ALA A 157 -7.00 13.50 6.27
N GLN A 158 -5.75 13.50 5.79
CA GLN A 158 -4.55 13.37 6.62
C GLN A 158 -4.47 14.51 7.64
N LYS A 159 -4.66 15.77 7.22
CA LYS A 159 -4.62 16.92 8.15
C LYS A 159 -5.74 16.86 9.19
N ALA A 160 -6.91 16.36 8.83
CA ALA A 160 -8.05 16.27 9.74
C ALA A 160 -7.90 15.14 10.79
N THR A 161 -7.27 14.02 10.41
CA THR A 161 -7.26 12.78 11.22
C THR A 161 -5.89 12.43 11.79
N GLY A 162 -4.81 12.95 11.21
CA GLY A 162 -3.43 12.57 11.52
C GLY A 162 -2.99 11.24 10.92
N VAL A 163 -3.87 10.48 10.27
CA VAL A 163 -3.57 9.18 9.64
C VAL A 163 -2.60 9.37 8.46
N PRO A 164 -1.49 8.60 8.37
CA PRO A 164 -0.47 8.80 7.32
C PRO A 164 -0.98 8.45 5.92
N ILE A 165 -0.27 8.98 4.91
CA ILE A 165 -0.52 8.73 3.49
C ILE A 165 0.53 7.75 2.95
N SER A 166 0.08 6.69 2.27
CA SER A 166 0.89 5.84 1.41
C SER A 166 0.56 6.16 -0.05
N THR A 167 1.56 6.34 -0.90
CA THR A 167 1.35 6.56 -2.34
C THR A 167 1.76 5.33 -3.16
N HIS A 168 1.17 5.19 -4.34
CA HIS A 168 1.70 4.41 -5.45
C HIS A 168 2.33 5.40 -6.44
N THR A 169 3.53 5.10 -6.92
CA THR A 169 4.22 5.91 -7.93
C THR A 169 4.75 5.08 -9.09
N TRP A 170 5.04 5.77 -10.20
CA TRP A 170 5.96 5.29 -11.22
C TRP A 170 7.32 6.01 -11.04
N ALA A 171 8.22 5.38 -10.29
CA ALA A 171 9.52 5.97 -9.95
C ALA A 171 10.44 6.28 -11.17
N PRO A 172 10.43 5.48 -12.27
CA PRO A 172 11.23 5.81 -13.46
C PRO A 172 10.92 7.18 -14.10
N GLU A 173 9.70 7.70 -13.92
CA GLU A 173 9.31 9.05 -14.39
C GLU A 173 9.27 10.09 -13.25
N ARG A 174 9.85 9.77 -12.09
CA ARG A 174 9.94 10.66 -10.92
C ARG A 174 8.57 11.20 -10.46
N VAL A 175 7.51 10.41 -10.60
CA VAL A 175 6.13 10.83 -10.28
C VAL A 175 5.97 11.20 -8.80
N GLY A 176 6.77 10.60 -7.91
CA GLY A 176 6.78 10.94 -6.48
C GLY A 176 7.08 12.42 -6.20
N GLU A 177 7.90 13.09 -7.02
CA GLU A 177 8.15 14.53 -6.85
C GLU A 177 6.90 15.37 -7.12
N GLN A 178 6.05 14.94 -8.06
CA GLN A 178 4.81 15.64 -8.37
C GLN A 178 3.82 15.52 -7.21
N GLN A 179 3.68 14.30 -6.66
CA GLN A 179 2.86 14.04 -5.48
C GLN A 179 3.33 14.84 -4.27
N VAL A 180 4.64 14.84 -3.99
CA VAL A 180 5.22 15.59 -2.87
C VAL A 180 4.97 17.09 -3.01
N ARG A 181 5.11 17.67 -4.21
CA ARG A 181 4.76 19.10 -4.42
C ARG A 181 3.30 19.39 -4.11
N ILE A 182 2.37 18.53 -4.52
CA ILE A 182 0.93 18.73 -4.24
C ILE A 182 0.66 18.63 -2.73
N PHE A 183 1.34 17.72 -2.02
CA PHE A 183 1.23 17.63 -0.57
C PHE A 183 1.83 18.83 0.15
N GLU A 184 2.97 19.35 -0.33
CA GLU A 184 3.56 20.62 0.14
C GLU A 184 2.59 21.79 -0.06
N ASP A 185 1.97 21.89 -1.24
CA ASP A 185 0.98 22.93 -1.56
C ASP A 185 -0.25 22.87 -0.64
N GLU A 186 -0.67 21.66 -0.26
CA GLU A 186 -1.75 21.46 0.73
C GLU A 186 -1.26 21.62 2.18
N GLY A 187 0.03 21.83 2.43
CA GLY A 187 0.60 22.00 3.77
C GLY A 187 0.58 20.72 4.62
N VAL A 188 0.71 19.56 3.98
CA VAL A 188 0.87 18.26 4.66
C VAL A 188 2.25 18.19 5.32
N ASP A 189 2.30 17.66 6.55
CA ASP A 189 3.57 17.25 7.15
C ASP A 189 4.13 16.06 6.36
N LEU A 190 5.16 16.29 5.55
CA LEU A 190 5.76 15.27 4.69
C LEU A 190 6.33 14.09 5.48
N ASN A 191 6.62 14.24 6.78
CA ASN A 191 6.98 13.14 7.66
C ASN A 191 5.85 12.09 7.83
N ARG A 192 4.63 12.41 7.39
CA ARG A 192 3.46 11.53 7.34
C ARG A 192 3.17 10.97 5.95
N VAL A 193 4.07 11.17 4.99
CA VAL A 193 3.91 10.69 3.60
C VAL A 193 4.94 9.61 3.32
N TYR A 194 4.47 8.49 2.82
CA TYR A 194 5.23 7.36 2.32
C TYR A 194 5.10 7.29 0.80
N VAL A 195 6.23 7.42 0.08
CA VAL A 195 6.28 7.35 -1.39
C VAL A 195 6.58 5.92 -1.82
N GLY A 196 5.54 5.17 -2.18
CA GLY A 196 5.66 3.77 -2.55
C GLY A 196 6.28 3.54 -3.92
N HIS A 197 6.77 2.32 -4.15
CA HIS A 197 7.44 1.86 -5.38
C HIS A 197 8.71 2.63 -5.73
N SER A 198 9.33 3.27 -4.73
CA SER A 198 10.53 4.05 -4.93
C SER A 198 11.72 3.19 -5.38
N ASN A 199 11.76 1.90 -5.02
CA ASN A 199 12.80 0.97 -5.53
C ASN A 199 12.56 0.45 -6.96
N ASP A 200 11.56 0.95 -7.70
CA ASP A 200 11.44 0.68 -9.15
C ASP A 200 12.45 1.49 -9.98
N THR A 201 13.27 2.34 -9.35
CA THR A 201 14.42 3.01 -9.95
C THR A 201 15.70 2.79 -9.13
N THR A 202 16.85 2.97 -9.76
CA THR A 202 18.18 2.98 -9.12
C THR A 202 18.78 4.38 -9.06
N ASP A 203 18.00 5.41 -9.43
CA ASP A 203 18.40 6.82 -9.38
C ASP A 203 18.48 7.30 -7.92
N ILE A 204 19.69 7.27 -7.36
CA ILE A 204 19.96 7.69 -5.97
C ILE A 204 19.71 9.19 -5.78
N ASP A 205 19.92 10.03 -6.79
CA ASP A 205 19.73 11.48 -6.67
C ASP A 205 18.23 11.81 -6.54
N TYR A 206 17.38 11.14 -7.32
CA TYR A 206 15.92 11.23 -7.16
C TYR A 206 15.47 10.78 -5.76
N LEU A 207 15.93 9.60 -5.32
CA LEU A 207 15.51 9.01 -4.04
C LEU A 207 15.96 9.84 -2.84
N THR A 208 17.22 10.27 -2.83
CA THR A 208 17.74 11.15 -1.77
C THR A 208 17.11 12.54 -1.83
N GLY A 209 16.74 13.04 -3.01
CA GLY A 209 15.97 14.27 -3.19
C GLY A 209 14.57 14.21 -2.56
N LEU A 210 13.86 13.08 -2.69
CA LEU A 210 12.60 12.85 -1.97
C LEU A 210 12.84 12.81 -0.46
N LEU A 211 13.78 11.98 -0.01
CA LEU A 211 14.10 11.82 1.41
C LEU A 211 14.50 13.13 2.09
N ALA A 212 15.25 13.99 1.40
CA ALA A 212 15.66 15.31 1.90
C ALA A 212 14.47 16.26 2.15
N ARG A 213 13.31 16.04 1.50
CA ARG A 213 12.08 16.78 1.78
C ARG A 213 11.34 16.27 3.02
N GLY A 214 11.76 15.14 3.59
CA GLY A 214 11.23 14.59 4.84
C GLY A 214 10.19 13.49 4.67
N VAL A 215 9.92 13.02 3.44
CA VAL A 215 9.07 11.83 3.23
C VAL A 215 9.78 10.54 3.63
N TRP A 216 9.00 9.49 3.79
CA TRP A 216 9.48 8.11 3.79
C TRP A 216 9.42 7.56 2.37
N ILE A 217 10.31 6.62 2.03
CA ILE A 217 10.23 5.92 0.75
C ILE A 217 10.05 4.43 0.93
N GLY A 218 9.24 3.87 0.04
CA GLY A 218 9.00 2.44 -0.06
C GLY A 218 9.99 1.76 -0.98
N LEU A 219 10.83 0.90 -0.40
CA LEU A 219 11.52 -0.13 -1.16
C LEU A 219 10.65 -1.40 -1.10
N ASP A 220 9.43 -1.27 -1.64
CA ASP A 220 8.30 -2.14 -1.36
C ASP A 220 7.95 -3.12 -2.47
N ARG A 221 8.78 -3.21 -3.50
CA ARG A 221 8.63 -4.20 -4.57
C ARG A 221 9.82 -5.15 -4.59
N TYR A 222 10.09 -5.85 -3.50
CA TYR A 222 11.01 -7.00 -3.52
C TYR A 222 10.26 -8.29 -3.89
N PRO A 223 10.84 -9.21 -4.71
CA PRO A 223 12.05 -9.06 -5.53
C PRO A 223 11.91 -8.10 -6.72
N GLY A 224 10.69 -7.68 -7.05
CA GLY A 224 10.38 -6.80 -8.18
C GLY A 224 9.45 -7.47 -9.18
N ARG A 225 9.23 -6.81 -10.31
CA ARG A 225 8.63 -7.44 -11.50
C ARG A 225 9.73 -7.68 -12.53
N GLN A 226 9.63 -8.80 -13.24
CA GLN A 226 10.52 -9.10 -14.36
C GLN A 226 10.17 -8.22 -15.56
N THR A 227 10.65 -6.97 -15.54
CA THR A 227 10.52 -6.02 -16.66
C THR A 227 11.88 -5.45 -17.02
N SER A 228 12.06 -5.00 -18.25
CA SER A 228 13.28 -4.30 -18.67
C SER A 228 13.37 -2.86 -18.16
N GLU A 229 12.31 -2.34 -17.54
CA GLU A 229 12.19 -0.93 -17.14
C GLU A 229 12.46 -0.70 -15.65
N THR A 230 12.48 -1.76 -14.84
CA THR A 230 12.68 -1.71 -13.39
C THR A 230 13.80 -2.64 -12.96
N PRO A 231 14.57 -2.33 -11.91
CA PRO A 231 15.63 -3.21 -11.44
C PRO A 231 15.09 -4.54 -10.92
N ASP A 232 15.94 -5.56 -11.00
CA ASP A 232 15.75 -6.84 -10.32
C ASP A 232 16.07 -6.72 -8.82
N TRP A 233 16.01 -7.84 -8.10
CA TRP A 233 16.26 -7.86 -6.66
C TRP A 233 17.69 -7.45 -6.30
N ILE A 234 18.68 -7.71 -7.17
CA ILE A 234 20.08 -7.30 -6.95
C ILE A 234 20.17 -5.78 -7.01
N GLY A 235 19.67 -5.17 -8.09
CA GLY A 235 19.66 -3.72 -8.26
C GLY A 235 18.89 -3.00 -7.14
N ARG A 236 17.77 -3.58 -6.67
CA ARG A 236 17.00 -3.06 -5.52
C ARG A 236 17.81 -3.12 -4.23
N THR A 237 18.50 -4.23 -3.98
CA THR A 237 19.34 -4.43 -2.79
C THR A 237 20.53 -3.47 -2.79
N GLU A 238 21.19 -3.29 -3.93
CA GLU A 238 22.27 -2.32 -4.08
C GLU A 238 21.79 -0.88 -3.85
N THR A 239 20.60 -0.52 -4.35
CA THR A 239 19.96 0.78 -4.09
C THR A 239 19.68 0.96 -2.60
N ALA A 240 19.09 -0.05 -1.93
CA ALA A 240 18.84 -0.01 -0.50
C ALA A 240 20.13 0.21 0.30
N LYS A 241 21.20 -0.53 -0.05
CA LYS A 241 22.51 -0.37 0.58
C LYS A 241 23.06 1.05 0.40
N LYS A 242 23.01 1.60 -0.82
CA LYS A 242 23.48 2.97 -1.09
C LYS A 242 22.73 4.02 -0.26
N LEU A 243 21.41 3.86 -0.07
CA LEU A 243 20.61 4.74 0.77
C LEU A 243 20.96 4.63 2.26
N ILE A 244 21.20 3.40 2.75
CA ILE A 244 21.67 3.16 4.13
C ILE A 244 23.05 3.77 4.33
N ASP A 245 23.99 3.55 3.41
CA ASP A 245 25.35 4.10 3.46
C ASP A 245 25.33 5.64 3.41
N ALA A 246 24.32 6.24 2.76
CA ALA A 246 24.07 7.67 2.74
C ALA A 246 23.36 8.24 4.00
N GLY A 247 23.05 7.38 4.99
CA GLY A 247 22.47 7.78 6.27
C GLY A 247 20.94 7.76 6.34
N TYR A 248 20.25 7.22 5.33
CA TYR A 248 18.78 7.19 5.27
C TYR A 248 18.15 5.88 5.77
N GLY A 249 18.89 5.04 6.50
CA GLY A 249 18.40 3.75 6.99
C GLY A 249 17.14 3.83 7.85
N GLU A 250 16.94 4.93 8.57
CA GLU A 250 15.75 5.18 9.40
C GLU A 250 14.62 5.90 8.65
N ARG A 251 14.68 5.96 7.30
CA ARG A 251 13.70 6.64 6.43
C ARG A 251 13.21 5.80 5.26
N ILE A 252 13.67 4.56 5.17
CA ILE A 252 13.25 3.58 4.17
C ILE A 252 12.40 2.51 4.85
N MET A 253 11.39 1.99 4.15
CA MET A 253 10.65 0.80 4.59
C MET A 253 10.69 -0.25 3.49
N LEU A 254 10.63 -1.53 3.89
CA LEU A 254 10.72 -2.67 2.99
C LEU A 254 9.39 -3.42 2.96
N ALA A 255 9.03 -3.90 1.77
CA ALA A 255 7.89 -4.79 1.55
C ALA A 255 8.01 -5.46 0.17
N HIS A 256 6.96 -6.19 -0.24
CA HIS A 256 6.97 -6.98 -1.47
C HIS A 256 5.94 -6.53 -2.52
N ASP A 257 4.89 -5.79 -2.13
CA ASP A 257 3.72 -5.56 -2.98
C ASP A 257 3.12 -6.92 -3.40
N TRP A 258 3.10 -7.87 -2.45
CA TRP A 258 2.63 -9.23 -2.65
C TRP A 258 1.11 -9.30 -2.48
N SER A 259 0.50 -10.27 -3.16
CA SER A 259 -0.91 -10.60 -2.98
C SER A 259 -1.12 -12.10 -3.16
N VAL A 260 -1.98 -12.69 -2.34
CA VAL A 260 -2.33 -14.11 -2.45
C VAL A 260 -3.28 -14.32 -3.64
N GLY A 261 -4.21 -13.40 -3.84
CA GLY A 261 -5.17 -13.39 -4.94
C GLY A 261 -4.93 -12.25 -5.94
N LEU A 262 -4.87 -12.60 -7.23
CA LEU A 262 -4.99 -11.67 -8.36
C LEU A 262 -6.20 -12.08 -9.19
N THR A 263 -7.37 -11.49 -8.94
CA THR A 263 -8.63 -11.99 -9.54
C THR A 263 -8.74 -11.74 -11.04
N VAL A 264 -7.86 -10.90 -11.59
CA VAL A 264 -7.85 -10.49 -13.02
C VAL A 264 -6.74 -11.19 -13.82
N ALA A 265 -5.87 -11.96 -13.15
CA ALA A 265 -4.74 -12.64 -13.78
C ALA A 265 -5.13 -14.05 -14.25
N ASN A 266 -4.69 -14.43 -15.46
CA ASN A 266 -4.79 -15.83 -15.88
C ASN A 266 -3.87 -16.72 -15.02
N ARG A 267 -4.11 -18.04 -15.05
CA ARG A 267 -3.36 -19.01 -14.23
C ARG A 267 -1.86 -18.93 -14.47
N ASP A 268 -1.45 -18.78 -15.73
CA ASP A 268 -0.04 -18.66 -16.11
C ASP A 268 0.64 -17.47 -15.42
N THR A 269 -0.02 -16.31 -15.37
CA THR A 269 0.48 -15.11 -14.68
C THR A 269 0.64 -15.35 -13.18
N VAL A 270 -0.32 -16.04 -12.55
CA VAL A 270 -0.25 -16.37 -11.13
C VAL A 270 0.91 -17.34 -10.86
N ASP A 271 1.07 -18.35 -11.70
CA ASP A 271 2.11 -19.37 -11.57
C ASP A 271 3.50 -18.81 -11.87
N ASP A 272 3.65 -17.91 -12.85
CA ASP A 272 4.88 -17.17 -13.12
C ASP A 272 5.29 -16.33 -11.92
N ARG A 273 4.33 -15.61 -11.33
CA ARG A 273 4.59 -14.77 -10.15
C ARG A 273 5.06 -15.60 -8.96
N ARG A 274 4.44 -16.75 -8.69
CA ARG A 274 4.87 -17.68 -7.62
C ARG A 274 6.23 -18.33 -7.90
N ARG A 275 6.56 -18.62 -9.17
CA ARG A 275 7.89 -19.09 -9.53
C ARG A 275 8.96 -18.03 -9.32
N TYR A 276 8.63 -16.76 -9.57
CA TYR A 276 9.55 -15.64 -9.41
C TYR A 276 9.78 -15.26 -7.93
N ASN A 277 8.72 -15.28 -7.13
CA ASN A 277 8.80 -15.10 -5.68
C ASN A 277 8.14 -16.30 -4.97
N PRO A 278 8.89 -17.41 -4.75
CA PRO A 278 8.35 -18.58 -4.06
C PRO A 278 8.08 -18.34 -2.57
N ASP A 279 8.72 -17.32 -1.98
CA ASP A 279 8.60 -17.01 -0.56
C ASP A 279 7.46 -16.02 -0.24
N GLY A 280 6.85 -15.40 -1.24
CA GLY A 280 5.72 -14.48 -1.06
C GLY A 280 6.06 -13.35 -0.08
N TYR A 281 5.38 -13.35 1.08
CA TYR A 281 5.61 -12.38 2.18
C TYR A 281 6.94 -12.55 2.93
N LEU A 282 7.70 -13.61 2.65
CA LEU A 282 8.94 -13.96 3.36
C LEU A 282 10.22 -13.74 2.55
N PHE A 283 10.13 -13.18 1.34
CA PHE A 283 11.31 -13.01 0.47
C PHE A 283 12.43 -12.19 1.14
N ILE A 284 12.10 -11.13 1.89
CA ILE A 284 13.11 -10.31 2.56
C ILE A 284 13.82 -11.06 3.71
N THR A 285 13.16 -12.04 4.33
CA THR A 285 13.65 -12.72 5.54
C THR A 285 14.28 -14.08 5.28
N ARG A 286 14.14 -14.64 4.08
CA ARG A 286 14.63 -15.97 3.70
C ARG A 286 15.78 -15.92 2.70
#